data_AF-A0A537TWC6-F1
#
_entry.id   AF-A0A537TWC6-F1
#
_cell.length_a   1.000
_cell.length_b   1.000
_cell.length_c   1.000
_cell.angle_alpha   90.00
_cell.angle_beta   90.00
_cell.angle_gamma   90.00
#
_symmetry.space_group_name_H-M   'P 1'
#
loop_
_entity.id
_entity.type
_entity.pdbx_description
1 polymer ?
#
loop_
_entity_poly.entity_id
_entity_poly.type
_entity_poly.pdbx_seq_one_letter_code
_entity_poly.pdbx_strand_id
1 'polypeptide(L)'
;MIDAARYQWEEGRRRLESESRDAARARQLADLLEAVQDELRRRIGQRFTLAELARAYEGSEEWVRDVVIRMTHPRARAGIRDTTLVQDAAFAQYARGATDYRP
;
A
#
# COMPACT_ATOMS: atom_id res chain seq x y z
N MET A 1 -17.81 7.66 -0.70
CA MET A 1 -16.54 7.38 -1.39
C MET A 1 -15.61 6.45 -0.60
N ILE A 2 -15.64 6.45 0.75
CA ILE A 2 -14.81 5.54 1.58
C ILE A 2 -15.02 4.06 1.23
N ASP A 3 -16.26 3.62 0.98
CA ASP A 3 -16.54 2.21 0.65
C ASP A 3 -15.88 1.76 -0.65
N ALA A 4 -15.82 2.63 -1.67
CA ALA A 4 -15.15 2.34 -2.93
C ALA A 4 -13.63 2.21 -2.73
N ALA A 5 -13.04 3.09 -1.93
CA ALA A 5 -11.62 3.02 -1.58
C ALA A 5 -11.31 1.72 -0.79
N ARG A 6 -12.12 1.40 0.24
CA ARG A 6 -11.98 0.16 1.01
C ARG A 6 -12.09 -1.08 0.13
N TYR A 7 -13.00 -1.10 -0.82
CA TYR A 7 -13.15 -2.22 -1.76
C TYR A 7 -11.88 -2.40 -2.62
N GLN A 8 -11.34 -1.31 -3.18
CA GLN A 8 -10.09 -1.37 -3.96
C GLN A 8 -8.92 -1.89 -3.13
N TRP A 9 -8.79 -1.42 -1.89
CA TRP A 9 -7.73 -1.83 -0.98
C TRP A 9 -7.81 -3.33 -0.66
N GLU A 10 -9.00 -3.84 -0.32
CA GLU A 10 -9.20 -5.26 -0.04
C GLU A 10 -8.97 -6.14 -1.29
N GLU A 11 -9.27 -5.64 -2.48
CA GLU A 11 -8.93 -6.31 -3.74
C GLU A 11 -7.41 -6.33 -3.99
N GLY A 12 -6.69 -5.25 -3.69
CA GLY A 12 -5.23 -5.21 -3.71
C GLY A 12 -4.59 -6.20 -2.75
N ARG A 13 -5.06 -6.24 -1.50
CA ARG A 13 -4.58 -7.20 -0.49
C ARG A 13 -4.73 -8.65 -0.96
N ARG A 14 -5.92 -9.02 -1.47
CA ARG A 14 -6.17 -10.38 -1.98
C ARG A 14 -5.29 -10.73 -3.18
N ARG A 15 -5.08 -9.79 -4.10
CA ARG A 15 -4.14 -9.98 -5.23
C ARG A 15 -2.72 -10.21 -4.73
N LEU A 16 -2.26 -9.43 -3.75
CA LEU A 16 -0.90 -9.55 -3.19
C LEU A 16 -0.69 -10.94 -2.53
N GLU A 17 -1.69 -11.42 -1.80
CA GLU A 17 -1.69 -12.78 -1.22
C GLU A 17 -1.57 -13.86 -2.30
N SER A 18 -2.20 -13.67 -3.46
CA SER A 18 -2.18 -14.63 -4.58
C SER A 18 -0.83 -14.70 -5.31
N GLU A 19 -0.09 -13.59 -5.37
CA GLU A 19 1.23 -13.47 -6.02
C GLU A 19 2.36 -14.11 -5.20
N SER A 20 2.10 -14.50 -3.95
CA SER A 20 3.10 -14.96 -2.98
C SER A 20 3.58 -16.41 -3.16
N ARG A 21 3.41 -17.01 -4.35
CA ARG A 21 3.83 -18.40 -4.63
C ARG A 21 5.35 -18.55 -4.83
N ASP A 22 6.04 -17.47 -5.15
CA ASP A 22 7.50 -17.40 -5.23
C ASP A 22 8.04 -16.64 -4.00
N ALA A 23 8.95 -17.27 -3.24
CA ALA A 23 9.50 -16.72 -2.00
C ALA A 23 10.33 -15.44 -2.21
N ALA A 24 11.06 -15.31 -3.33
CA ALA A 24 11.83 -14.11 -3.63
C ALA A 24 10.88 -12.96 -3.98
N ARG A 25 9.84 -13.25 -4.75
CA ARG A 25 8.78 -12.30 -5.09
C ARG A 25 8.00 -11.83 -3.87
N ALA A 26 7.61 -12.75 -3.00
CA ALA A 26 6.89 -12.45 -1.77
C ALA A 26 7.72 -11.52 -0.86
N ARG A 27 9.03 -11.78 -0.72
CA ARG A 27 9.95 -10.92 0.05
C ARG A 27 10.04 -9.51 -0.55
N GLN A 28 10.22 -9.40 -1.87
CA GLN A 28 10.26 -8.10 -2.54
C GLN A 28 8.96 -7.30 -2.31
N LEU A 29 7.80 -7.93 -2.42
CA LEU A 29 6.52 -7.28 -2.19
C LEU A 29 6.34 -6.86 -0.72
N ALA A 30 6.81 -7.67 0.23
CA ALA A 30 6.80 -7.34 1.64
C ALA A 30 7.67 -6.10 1.96
N ASP A 31 8.89 -6.03 1.40
CA ASP A 31 9.78 -4.89 1.59
C ASP A 31 9.17 -3.58 1.05
N LEU A 32 8.53 -3.64 -0.14
CA LEU A 32 7.85 -2.50 -0.73
C LEU A 32 6.63 -2.06 0.10
N LEU A 33 5.86 -3.03 0.60
CA LEU A 33 4.71 -2.80 1.44
C LEU A 33 5.10 -2.11 2.76
N GLU A 34 6.17 -2.57 3.41
CA GLU A 34 6.71 -1.94 4.62
C GLU A 34 7.15 -0.49 4.35
N ALA A 35 7.87 -0.26 3.26
CA ALA A 35 8.32 1.08 2.88
C ALA A 35 7.15 2.06 2.64
N VAL A 36 6.06 1.59 2.00
CA VAL A 36 4.86 2.41 1.80
C VAL A 36 4.12 2.66 3.13
N GLN A 37 4.03 1.68 4.02
CA GLN A 37 3.44 1.87 5.35
C GLN A 37 4.23 2.84 6.22
N ASP A 38 5.55 2.83 6.12
CA ASP A 38 6.40 3.81 6.82
C ASP A 38 6.19 5.22 6.28
N GLU A 39 6.02 5.39 4.97
CA GLU A 39 5.68 6.67 4.36
C GLU A 39 4.26 7.14 4.78
N LEU A 40 3.29 6.23 4.86
CA LEU A 40 1.95 6.51 5.41
C LEU A 40 2.05 7.02 6.86
N ARG A 41 2.88 6.36 7.68
CA ARG A 41 3.10 6.78 9.08
C ARG A 41 3.72 8.17 9.18
N ARG A 42 4.62 8.53 8.28
CA ARG A 42 5.22 9.89 8.21
C ARG A 42 4.20 10.96 7.79
N ARG A 43 3.29 10.63 6.87
CA ARG A 43 2.34 11.58 6.28
C ARG A 43 1.08 11.78 7.12
N ILE A 44 0.50 10.69 7.62
CA ILE A 44 -0.81 10.67 8.27
C ILE A 44 -0.66 10.54 9.80
N GLY A 45 0.46 9.97 10.28
CA GLY A 45 0.67 9.69 11.69
C GLY A 45 -0.02 8.41 12.15
N GLN A 46 0.01 8.17 13.47
CA GLN A 46 -0.47 6.93 14.09
C GLN A 46 -1.94 6.98 14.55
N ARG A 47 -2.52 8.18 14.70
CA ARG A 47 -3.94 8.36 15.06
C ARG A 47 -4.64 9.03 13.90
N PHE A 48 -5.48 8.27 13.22
CA PHE A 48 -6.19 8.70 12.02
C PHE A 48 -7.50 7.93 11.86
N THR A 49 -8.39 8.48 11.05
CA THR A 49 -9.66 7.90 10.64
C THR A 49 -9.57 7.29 9.24
N LEU A 50 -10.51 6.42 8.89
CA LEU A 50 -10.66 5.89 7.53
C LEU A 50 -10.87 7.01 6.50
N ALA A 51 -11.53 8.10 6.88
CA ALA A 51 -11.74 9.27 6.02
C ALA A 51 -10.44 10.05 5.74
N GLU A 52 -9.55 10.17 6.73
CA GLU A 52 -8.23 10.77 6.53
C GLU A 52 -7.33 9.89 5.66
N LEU A 53 -7.39 8.56 5.87
CA LEU A 53 -6.68 7.61 5.03
C LEU A 53 -7.18 7.64 3.58
N ALA A 54 -8.49 7.70 3.35
CA ALA A 54 -9.08 7.80 2.01
C ALA A 54 -8.64 9.08 1.29
N ARG A 55 -8.56 10.21 2.01
CA ARG A 55 -8.05 11.48 1.45
C ARG A 55 -6.57 11.38 1.07
N ALA A 56 -5.75 10.69 1.87
CA ALA A 56 -4.36 10.45 1.53
C ALA A 56 -4.20 9.53 0.30
N TYR A 57 -5.15 8.63 0.06
CA TYR A 57 -5.17 7.72 -1.08
C TYR A 57 -5.39 8.44 -2.41
N GLU A 58 -6.26 9.45 -2.46
CA GLU A 58 -6.59 10.21 -3.68
C GLU A 58 -5.36 10.87 -4.35
N GLY A 59 -4.34 11.21 -3.57
CA GLY A 59 -3.07 11.77 -4.06
C GLY A 59 -1.88 10.84 -3.90
N SER A 60 -2.11 9.52 -3.76
CA SER A 60 -1.05 8.59 -3.37
C SER A 60 -0.13 8.12 -4.47
N GLU A 61 -0.60 8.13 -5.72
CA GLU A 61 0.11 7.50 -6.83
C GLU A 61 1.54 8.03 -7.02
N GLU A 62 1.73 9.35 -6.96
CA GLU A 62 3.03 9.98 -7.19
C GLU A 62 4.06 9.60 -6.12
N TRP A 63 3.70 9.75 -4.84
CA TRP A 63 4.64 9.48 -3.76
C TRP A 63 4.84 7.99 -3.51
N VAL A 64 3.84 7.15 -3.74
CA VAL A 64 3.99 5.68 -3.68
C VAL A 64 4.95 5.22 -4.78
N ARG A 65 4.79 5.75 -5.99
CA ARG A 65 5.71 5.49 -7.10
C ARG A 65 7.14 5.87 -6.74
N ASP A 66 7.35 7.02 -6.11
CA ASP A 66 8.67 7.46 -5.66
C ASP A 66 9.27 6.53 -4.59
N VAL A 67 8.47 6.07 -3.63
CA VAL A 67 8.90 5.07 -2.63
C VAL A 67 9.33 3.78 -3.33
N VAL A 68 8.50 3.27 -4.25
CA VAL A 68 8.78 2.05 -5.00
C VAL A 68 10.06 2.21 -5.83
N ILE A 69 10.23 3.32 -6.56
CA ILE A 69 11.44 3.57 -7.36
C ILE A 69 12.70 3.60 -6.49
N ARG A 70 12.65 4.24 -5.32
CA ARG A 70 13.79 4.26 -4.38
C ARG A 70 14.16 2.88 -3.86
N MET A 71 13.16 2.02 -3.65
CA MET A 71 13.35 0.67 -3.13
C MET A 71 13.74 -0.35 -4.21
N THR A 72 13.39 -0.10 -5.48
CA THR A 72 13.67 -1.06 -6.55
C THR A 72 15.06 -0.83 -7.14
N HIS A 73 15.82 -1.91 -7.36
CA HIS A 73 17.09 -1.82 -8.05
C HIS A 73 16.90 -1.27 -9.48
N PRO A 74 17.78 -0.37 -10.01
CA PRO A 74 17.61 0.27 -11.31
C PRO A 74 17.44 -0.68 -12.51
N ARG A 75 17.90 -1.93 -12.39
CA ARG A 75 17.76 -2.98 -13.41
C ARG A 75 16.43 -3.74 -13.33
N ALA A 76 15.69 -3.63 -12.23
CA ALA A 76 14.45 -4.35 -11.99
C ALA A 76 13.25 -3.47 -12.36
N ARG A 77 12.89 -3.43 -13.66
CA ARG A 77 11.65 -2.80 -14.13
C ARG A 77 10.37 -3.42 -13.53
N ALA A 78 10.49 -4.54 -12.82
CA ALA A 78 9.40 -5.25 -12.16
C ALA A 78 8.74 -4.40 -11.07
N GLY A 79 9.50 -3.69 -10.22
CA GLY A 79 8.93 -2.95 -9.09
C GLY A 79 7.95 -1.85 -9.49
N ILE A 80 8.17 -1.18 -10.63
CA ILE A 80 7.25 -0.13 -11.13
C ILE A 80 5.87 -0.71 -11.46
N ARG A 81 5.79 -1.96 -11.95
CA ARG A 81 4.50 -2.62 -12.23
C ARG A 81 3.73 -2.98 -10.96
N ASP A 82 4.40 -2.97 -9.81
CA ASP A 82 3.83 -3.34 -8.52
C ASP A 82 3.24 -2.16 -7.78
N THR A 83 3.45 -0.93 -8.29
CA THR A 83 3.07 0.32 -7.62
C THR A 83 1.60 0.29 -7.16
N THR A 84 0.66 -0.01 -8.06
CA THR A 84 -0.78 -0.08 -7.71
C THR A 84 -1.09 -1.23 -6.75
N LEU A 85 -0.48 -2.40 -6.94
CA LEU A 85 -0.69 -3.56 -6.07
C LEU A 85 -0.23 -3.26 -4.64
N VAL A 86 0.97 -2.71 -4.50
CA VAL A 86 1.56 -2.34 -3.20
C VAL A 86 0.80 -1.19 -2.57
N GLN A 87 0.39 -0.18 -3.34
CA GLN A 87 -0.44 0.92 -2.88
C GLN A 87 -1.72 0.38 -2.23
N ASP A 88 -2.54 -0.36 -2.99
CA ASP A 88 -3.83 -0.85 -2.52
C ASP A 88 -3.67 -1.73 -1.26
N ALA A 89 -2.67 -2.62 -1.26
CA ALA A 89 -2.41 -3.52 -0.14
C ALA A 89 -1.88 -2.78 1.10
N ALA A 90 -1.03 -1.76 0.94
CA ALA A 90 -0.52 -0.96 2.04
C ALA A 90 -1.66 -0.19 2.72
N PHE A 91 -2.53 0.44 1.93
CA PHE A 91 -3.70 1.14 2.46
C PHE A 91 -4.68 0.17 3.13
N ALA A 92 -4.88 -1.04 2.61
CA ALA A 92 -5.70 -2.06 3.25
C ALA A 92 -5.19 -2.45 4.63
N GLN A 93 -3.87 -2.65 4.76
CA GLN A 93 -3.25 -3.02 6.03
C GLN A 93 -3.26 -1.85 7.01
N TYR A 94 -2.89 -0.65 6.54
CA TYR A 94 -2.86 0.55 7.38
C TYR A 94 -4.27 0.92 7.88
N ALA A 95 -5.32 0.72 7.07
CA ALA A 95 -6.71 0.98 7.45
C ALA A 95 -7.15 0.27 8.75
N ARG A 96 -6.55 -0.89 9.08
CA ARG A 96 -6.84 -1.63 10.31
C ARG A 96 -6.40 -0.88 11.59
N GLY A 97 -5.48 0.06 11.45
CA GLY A 97 -5.04 0.94 12.53
C GLY A 97 -5.90 2.20 12.72
N ALA A 98 -6.90 2.42 11.86
CA ALA A 98 -7.77 3.60 11.98
C ALA A 98 -8.62 3.55 13.25
N THR A 99 -8.82 4.69 13.90
CA THR A 99 -9.57 4.79 15.17
C THR A 99 -11.05 4.41 15.06
N ASP A 100 -11.60 4.51 13.85
CA ASP A 100 -12.98 4.20 13.49
C ASP A 100 -13.10 2.89 12.68
N TYR A 101 -12.03 2.08 12.62
CA TYR A 101 -12.06 0.81 11.91
C TYR A 101 -13.08 -0.16 12.51
N ARG A 102 -13.89 -0.75 11.63
CA ARG A 102 -14.85 -1.82 11.92
C ARG A 102 -14.56 -2.98 10.96
N PRO A 103 -14.24 -4.19 11.47
CA PRO A 103 -14.03 -5.38 10.65
C PRO A 103 -15.29 -5.80 9.89
#